data_AF-A0AAV3ELT7-F1
#
_entry.id   AF-A0AAV3ELT7-F1
#
_cell.length_a   1.000
_cell.length_b   1.000
_cell.length_c   1.000
_cell.angle_alpha   90.00
_cell.angle_beta   90.00
_cell.angle_gamma   90.00
#
_symmetry.space_group_name_H-M   'P 1'
#
loop_
_entity.id
_entity.type
_entity.pdbx_description
1 polymer ?
#
loop_
_entity_poly.entity_id
_entity_poly.type
_entity_poly.pdbx_seq_one_letter_code
_entity_poly.pdbx_strand_id
1 'polypeptide(L)'
;QARRNAQKKDPRIGSKKPIQLVVDAKQKTTKQERRLTNEQELAMLENDAQLMVLLDRLDSGENLGTGLQKYVDEKLARIEHLMGRLGLLDDEEPEEIEEFPEFAERKAKSDDDLLAEFDDFNMDDFK
;
A
#
# COMPACT_ATOMS: atom_id res chain seq x y z
N GLN A 1 -16.40 -5.14 45.05
CA GLN A 1 -16.29 -6.39 44.24
C GLN A 1 -17.71 -6.86 43.89
N ALA A 2 -18.12 -6.82 42.63
CA ALA A 2 -19.45 -7.30 42.21
C ALA A 2 -19.29 -8.38 41.14
N ARG A 3 -19.29 -9.64 41.57
CA ARG A 3 -19.31 -10.82 40.69
C ARG A 3 -20.74 -10.99 40.18
N ARG A 4 -21.02 -10.65 38.93
CA ARG A 4 -22.30 -10.97 38.29
C ARG A 4 -22.30 -12.45 37.93
N ASN A 5 -23.01 -13.25 38.73
CA ASN A 5 -23.26 -14.66 38.46
C ASN A 5 -23.85 -14.83 37.05
N ALA A 6 -23.14 -15.58 36.21
CA ALA A 6 -23.66 -16.11 34.96
C ALA A 6 -24.67 -17.23 35.28
N GLN A 7 -25.92 -16.86 35.58
CA GLN A 7 -27.01 -17.82 35.64
C GLN A 7 -27.21 -18.43 34.25
N LYS A 8 -27.24 -19.77 34.17
CA LYS A 8 -27.55 -20.52 32.94
C LYS A 8 -28.90 -20.03 32.40
N LYS A 9 -28.87 -19.35 31.25
CA LYS A 9 -30.09 -18.89 30.57
C LYS A 9 -30.89 -20.11 30.11
N ASP A 10 -32.19 -20.11 30.40
CA ASP A 10 -33.11 -21.16 30.03
C ASP A 10 -33.09 -21.35 28.49
N PRO A 11 -32.83 -22.57 27.97
CA PRO A 11 -32.78 -22.83 26.53
C PRO A 11 -34.11 -22.62 25.81
N ARG A 12 -35.25 -22.60 26.54
CA ARG A 12 -36.58 -22.33 25.99
C ARG A 12 -36.83 -20.84 25.77
N ILE A 13 -36.02 -19.96 26.37
CA ILE A 13 -36.07 -18.52 26.17
C ILE A 13 -34.99 -18.14 25.15
N GLY A 14 -35.42 -17.85 23.92
CA GLY A 14 -34.51 -17.42 22.85
C GLY A 14 -33.71 -16.17 23.21
N SER A 15 -32.55 -16.00 22.59
CA SER A 15 -31.70 -14.83 22.78
C SER A 15 -32.42 -13.56 22.33
N LYS A 16 -32.90 -12.75 23.29
CA LYS A 16 -33.45 -11.40 23.04
C LYS A 16 -32.39 -10.32 22.83
N LYS A 17 -31.12 -10.70 22.62
CA LYS A 17 -30.07 -9.72 22.34
C LYS A 17 -30.31 -9.18 20.92
N PRO A 18 -30.52 -7.87 20.73
CA PRO A 18 -30.68 -7.30 19.41
C PRO A 18 -29.39 -7.53 18.60
N ILE A 19 -29.54 -8.08 17.41
CA ILE A 19 -28.45 -8.18 16.43
C ILE A 19 -28.49 -6.90 15.62
N GLN A 20 -27.34 -6.25 15.45
CA GLN A 20 -27.25 -5.07 14.60
C GLN A 20 -27.55 -5.48 13.16
N LEU A 21 -28.57 -4.86 12.57
CA LEU A 21 -29.02 -5.15 11.20
C LEU A 21 -28.12 -4.51 10.15
N VAL A 22 -27.35 -3.49 10.54
CA VAL A 22 -26.42 -2.78 9.67
C VAL A 22 -25.05 -3.44 9.79
N VAL A 23 -24.59 -4.04 8.70
CA VAL A 23 -23.18 -4.39 8.52
C VAL A 23 -22.45 -3.09 8.23
N ASP A 24 -21.50 -2.70 9.07
CA ASP A 24 -20.65 -1.54 8.82
C ASP A 24 -20.00 -1.73 7.44
N ALA A 25 -20.38 -0.90 6.48
CA ALA A 25 -19.85 -0.97 5.14
C ALA A 25 -18.34 -0.74 5.24
N LYS A 26 -17.53 -1.75 4.88
CA LYS A 26 -16.08 -1.58 4.72
C LYS A 26 -15.89 -0.41 3.76
N GLN A 27 -15.49 0.74 4.31
CA GLN A 27 -15.14 1.94 3.58
C GLN A 27 -14.16 1.51 2.49
N LYS A 28 -14.55 1.66 1.21
CA LYS A 28 -13.66 1.37 0.10
C LYS A 28 -12.59 2.45 0.14
N THR A 29 -11.40 2.09 0.63
CA THR A 29 -10.27 3.02 0.68
C THR A 29 -9.93 3.51 -0.73
N THR A 30 -9.69 4.81 -0.85
CA THR A 30 -9.32 5.44 -2.12
C THR A 30 -7.97 4.90 -2.64
N LYS A 31 -7.65 5.08 -3.93
CA LYS A 31 -6.36 4.62 -4.50
C LYS A 31 -5.19 5.27 -3.74
N GLN A 32 -5.31 6.54 -3.35
CA GLN A 32 -4.32 7.27 -2.56
C GLN A 32 -4.13 6.70 -1.16
N GLU A 33 -5.21 6.46 -0.41
CA GLU A 33 -5.13 5.82 0.91
C GLU A 33 -4.49 4.44 0.82
N ARG A 34 -4.77 3.66 -0.22
CA ARG A 34 -4.14 2.36 -0.44
C ARG A 34 -2.63 2.46 -0.71
N ARG A 35 -2.19 3.46 -1.47
CA ARG A 35 -0.75 3.71 -1.69
C ARG A 35 -0.06 4.12 -0.39
N LEU A 36 -0.64 5.08 0.34
CA LEU A 36 -0.15 5.49 1.66
C LEU A 36 -0.05 4.31 2.64
N THR A 37 -1.02 3.40 2.64
CA THR A 37 -0.95 2.19 3.49
C THR A 37 0.13 1.22 3.03
N ASN A 38 0.36 1.08 1.72
CA ASN A 38 1.41 0.21 1.20
C ASN A 38 2.81 0.77 1.53
N GLU A 39 3.01 2.10 1.43
CA GLU A 39 4.26 2.78 1.83
C GLU A 39 4.54 2.60 3.32
N GLN A 40 3.51 2.74 4.16
CA GLN A 40 3.63 2.50 5.60
C GLN A 40 4.00 1.06 5.92
N GLU A 41 3.37 0.08 5.25
CA GLU A 41 3.70 -1.33 5.43
C GLU A 41 5.14 -1.63 4.99
N LEU A 42 5.57 -1.07 3.85
CA LEU A 42 6.93 -1.21 3.34
C LEU A 42 7.95 -0.67 4.36
N ALA A 43 7.74 0.55 4.87
CA ALA A 43 8.61 1.15 5.87
C ALA A 43 8.66 0.33 7.18
N MET A 44 7.57 -0.30 7.59
CA MET A 44 7.57 -1.20 8.75
C MET A 44 8.39 -2.46 8.51
N LEU A 45 8.32 -3.04 7.32
CA LEU A 45 9.08 -4.24 6.96
C LEU A 45 10.58 -3.94 6.81
N GLU A 46 10.94 -2.79 6.25
CA GLU A 46 12.33 -2.33 6.14
C GLU A 46 12.96 -2.06 7.51
N ASN A 47 12.17 -1.58 8.48
CA ASN A 47 12.61 -1.33 9.86
C ASN A 47 12.39 -2.51 10.82
N ASP A 48 12.08 -3.72 10.31
CA ASP A 48 11.89 -4.90 11.15
C ASP A 48 13.23 -5.37 11.73
N ALA A 49 13.41 -5.17 13.03
CA ALA A 49 14.62 -5.57 13.75
C ALA A 49 14.90 -7.08 13.67
N GLN A 50 13.88 -7.93 13.53
CA GLN A 50 14.10 -9.38 13.38
C GLN A 50 14.69 -9.70 12.02
N LEU A 51 14.16 -9.07 10.97
CA LEU A 51 14.65 -9.26 9.61
C LEU A 51 16.10 -8.78 9.49
N MET A 52 16.43 -7.60 10.03
CA MET A 52 17.81 -7.07 10.04
C MET A 52 18.79 -8.04 10.70
N VAL A 53 18.48 -8.54 11.91
CA VAL A 53 19.36 -9.48 12.61
C VAL A 53 19.55 -10.80 11.84
N LEU A 54 18.52 -11.27 11.13
CA LEU A 54 18.62 -12.48 10.32
C LEU A 54 19.49 -12.26 9.08
N LEU A 55 19.40 -11.09 8.44
CA LEU A 55 20.25 -10.70 7.33
C LEU A 55 21.72 -10.56 7.78
N ASP A 56 21.99 -9.90 8.91
CA ASP A 56 23.35 -9.78 9.46
C ASP A 56 24.01 -11.15 9.72
N ARG A 57 23.23 -12.14 10.16
CA ARG A 57 23.71 -13.51 10.37
C ARG A 57 24.02 -14.22 9.05
N LEU A 58 23.17 -14.04 8.05
CA LEU A 58 23.42 -14.56 6.70
C LEU A 58 24.69 -13.96 6.11
N ASP A 59 24.89 -12.65 6.25
CA ASP A 59 26.10 -11.94 5.81
C ASP A 59 27.35 -12.39 6.60
N SER A 60 27.17 -12.74 7.87
CA SER A 60 28.22 -13.35 8.69
C SER A 60 28.55 -14.80 8.30
N GLY A 61 27.82 -15.39 7.36
CA GLY A 61 27.99 -16.77 6.89
C GLY A 61 27.37 -17.83 7.81
N GLU A 62 26.49 -17.45 8.74
CA GLU A 62 25.73 -18.40 9.55
C GLU A 62 24.58 -19.00 8.74
N ASN A 63 24.43 -20.32 8.78
CA ASN A 63 23.30 -20.99 8.15
C ASN A 63 22.05 -20.85 9.03
N LEU A 64 21.05 -20.13 8.52
CA LEU A 64 19.73 -20.07 9.15
C LEU A 64 19.03 -21.43 9.08
N GLY A 65 18.25 -21.75 10.13
CA GLY A 65 17.36 -22.91 10.08
C GLY A 65 16.32 -22.76 8.98
N THR A 66 15.83 -23.86 8.42
CA THR A 66 14.88 -23.87 7.28
C THR A 66 13.62 -23.03 7.51
N GLY A 67 13.14 -22.92 8.75
CA GLY A 67 12.01 -22.05 9.10
C GLY A 67 12.34 -20.56 9.07
N LEU A 68 13.55 -20.18 9.50
CA LEU A 68 14.02 -18.79 9.48
C LEU A 68 14.38 -18.34 8.07
N GLN A 69 14.97 -19.21 7.27
CA GLN A 69 15.23 -18.92 5.86
C GLN A 69 13.92 -18.61 5.11
N LYS A 70 12.90 -19.48 5.26
CA LYS A 70 11.57 -19.24 4.67
C LYS A 70 10.95 -17.93 5.12
N TYR A 71 11.14 -17.56 6.39
CA TYR A 71 10.63 -16.29 6.90
C TYR A 71 11.31 -15.10 6.23
N VAL A 72 12.65 -15.12 6.09
CA VAL A 72 13.39 -14.07 5.38
C VAL A 72 12.91 -13.98 3.93
N ASP A 73 12.82 -15.13 3.24
CA ASP A 73 12.36 -15.18 1.85
C ASP A 73 10.94 -14.61 1.69
N GLU A 74 10.00 -14.97 2.58
CA GLU A 74 8.62 -14.46 2.58
C GLU A 74 8.56 -12.94 2.80
N LYS A 75 9.40 -12.42 3.69
CA LYS A 75 9.48 -10.98 3.98
C LYS A 75 10.05 -10.20 2.81
N LEU A 76 11.13 -10.70 2.19
CA LEU A 76 11.72 -10.09 1.01
C LEU A 76 10.74 -10.09 -0.17
N ALA A 77 10.05 -11.21 -0.41
CA ALA A 77 9.01 -11.29 -1.45
C ALA A 77 7.84 -10.31 -1.19
N ARG A 78 7.48 -10.08 0.08
CA ARG A 78 6.46 -9.09 0.44
C ARG A 78 6.94 -7.67 0.18
N ILE A 79 8.20 -7.36 0.50
CA ILE A 79 8.84 -6.07 0.24
C ILE A 79 8.85 -5.79 -1.26
N GLU A 80 9.32 -6.74 -2.07
CA GLU A 80 9.33 -6.66 -3.53
C GLU A 80 7.93 -6.40 -4.11
N HIS A 81 6.93 -7.14 -3.65
CA HIS A 81 5.54 -6.96 -4.07
C HIS A 81 4.98 -5.58 -3.71
N LEU A 82 5.34 -5.03 -2.54
CA LEU A 82 4.96 -3.68 -2.14
C LEU A 82 5.68 -2.62 -2.98
N MET A 83 6.97 -2.80 -3.28
CA MET A 83 7.74 -1.93 -4.16
C MET A 83 7.14 -1.89 -5.57
N GLY A 84 6.78 -3.04 -6.15
CA GLY A 84 6.10 -3.12 -7.45
C GLY A 84 4.76 -2.37 -7.45
N ARG A 85 3.92 -2.55 -6.42
CA ARG A 85 2.65 -1.80 -6.27
C ARG A 85 2.81 -0.29 -6.13
N LEU A 86 3.95 0.15 -5.64
CA LEU A 86 4.26 1.58 -5.51
C LEU A 86 4.87 2.16 -6.78
N GLY A 87 5.30 1.31 -7.72
CA GLY A 87 6.03 1.69 -8.92
C GLY A 87 7.50 2.01 -8.63
N LEU A 88 8.07 1.42 -7.57
CA LEU A 88 9.48 1.59 -7.19
C LEU A 88 10.39 0.49 -7.77
N LEU A 89 9.81 -0.54 -8.39
CA LEU A 89 10.55 -1.62 -9.05
C LEU A 89 10.72 -1.28 -10.53
N ASP A 90 11.97 -1.28 -11.02
CA ASP A 90 12.37 -0.75 -12.34
C ASP A 90 11.90 -1.60 -13.55
N ASP A 91 11.22 -2.73 -13.31
CA ASP A 91 10.98 -3.77 -14.33
C ASP A 91 9.54 -3.93 -14.84
N GLU A 92 8.58 -3.06 -14.46
CA GLU A 92 7.24 -3.10 -15.09
C GLU A 92 6.71 -1.71 -15.40
N GLU A 93 6.97 -1.33 -16.66
CA GLU A 93 6.09 -0.68 -17.63
C GLU A 93 5.03 0.28 -17.06
N PRO A 94 5.01 1.56 -17.49
CA PRO A 94 4.10 2.56 -16.94
C PRO A 94 2.68 2.01 -16.92
N GLU A 95 2.09 1.86 -15.73
CA GLU A 95 0.64 1.69 -15.56
C GLU A 95 0.02 2.64 -16.57
N GLU A 96 -0.69 2.11 -17.58
CA GLU A 96 -1.46 2.88 -18.55
C GLU A 96 -2.20 3.95 -17.76
N ILE A 97 -1.61 5.15 -17.75
CA ILE A 97 -2.29 6.36 -17.36
C ILE A 97 -3.42 6.38 -18.37
N GLU A 98 -4.64 6.07 -17.93
CA GLU A 98 -5.85 6.27 -18.73
C GLU A 98 -5.64 7.61 -19.42
N GLU A 99 -5.35 7.55 -20.72
CA GLU A 99 -4.91 8.70 -21.49
C GLU A 99 -6.06 9.69 -21.46
N PHE A 100 -6.00 10.65 -20.54
CA PHE A 100 -6.74 11.88 -20.68
C PHE A 100 -6.27 12.43 -22.03
N PRO A 101 -7.16 12.56 -23.04
CA PRO A 101 -6.76 12.92 -24.40
C PRO A 101 -5.99 14.25 -24.45
N GLU A 102 -6.18 15.11 -23.44
CA GLU A 102 -5.42 16.35 -23.24
C GLU A 102 -3.91 16.17 -23.01
N PHE A 103 -3.47 15.04 -22.44
CA PHE A 103 -2.04 14.77 -22.19
C PHE A 103 -1.35 14.05 -23.35
N ALA A 104 -2.09 13.30 -24.17
CA ALA A 104 -1.55 12.64 -25.37
C ALA A 104 -1.14 13.68 -26.42
N GLU A 105 -1.92 14.76 -26.58
CA GLU A 105 -1.56 15.87 -27.47
C GLU A 105 -0.31 16.63 -26.98
N ARG A 106 -0.13 16.75 -25.65
CA ARG A 106 1.07 17.38 -25.07
C ARG A 106 2.34 16.52 -25.23
N LYS A 107 2.22 15.19 -25.28
CA LYS A 107 3.36 14.30 -25.59
C LYS A 107 3.77 14.31 -27.06
N ALA A 108 2.85 14.65 -27.97
CA ALA A 108 3.15 14.74 -29.40
C ALA A 108 3.95 16.01 -29.75
N LYS A 109 3.87 17.05 -28.92
CA LYS A 109 4.71 18.23 -29.01
C LYS A 109 6.12 17.87 -28.56
N SER A 110 7.11 18.07 -29.42
CA SER A 110 8.51 17.97 -29.02
C SER A 110 8.81 19.02 -27.94
N ASP A 111 9.82 18.76 -27.11
CA ASP A 111 10.25 19.69 -26.04
C ASP A 111 10.52 21.12 -26.59
N ASP A 112 10.96 21.21 -27.84
CA ASP A 112 11.17 22.46 -28.59
C ASP A 112 9.87 23.22 -28.90
N ASP A 113 8.77 22.50 -29.16
CA ASP A 113 7.45 23.07 -29.45
C ASP A 113 6.80 23.59 -28.14
N LEU A 114 7.08 22.93 -27.01
CA LEU A 114 6.69 23.40 -25.67
C LEU A 114 7.48 24.66 -25.25
N LEU A 115 8.75 24.74 -25.62
CA LEU A 115 9.58 25.93 -25.36
C LEU A 115 9.10 27.12 -26.19
N ALA A 116 8.76 26.90 -27.47
CA ALA A 116 8.20 27.92 -28.33
C ALA A 116 6.84 28.45 -27.82
N GLU A 117 5.97 27.57 -27.32
CA GLU A 117 4.69 27.98 -26.71
C GLU A 117 4.88 28.83 -25.45
N PHE A 118 5.95 28.59 -24.68
CA PHE A 118 6.30 29.41 -23.52
C PHE A 118 6.87 30.78 -23.91
N ASP A 119 7.71 30.85 -24.95
CA ASP A 119 8.27 32.12 -25.43
C ASP A 119 7.22 32.98 -26.16
N ASP A 120 6.25 32.35 -26.83
CA ASP A 120 5.11 33.02 -27.47
C ASP A 120 4.00 33.39 -26.46
N PHE A 121 4.08 32.88 -25.23
CA PHE A 121 3.18 33.25 -24.13
C PHE A 121 3.49 34.67 -23.65
N ASN A 122 2.79 35.64 -24.24
CA ASN A 122 2.87 37.04 -23.83
C ASN A 122 2.33 37.23 -22.40
N MET A 123 3.23 37.43 -21.45
CA MET A 123 2.94 37.84 -20.06
C MET A 123 2.12 39.15 -19.97
N ASP A 124 2.07 39.94 -21.04
CA ASP A 124 1.28 41.18 -21.12
C ASP A 124 -0.24 40.94 -21.31
N ASP A 125 -0.67 39.72 -21.64
CA ASP A 125 -2.11 39.37 -21.80
C ASP A 125 -2.82 39.17 -20.43
N PHE A 126 -2.06 39.17 -19.32
CA PHE A 126 -2.56 39.08 -17.95
C PHE A 126 -2.79 40.44 -17.25
N LYS A 127 -2.90 41.53 -18.01
CA LYS A 127 -3.19 42.87 -17.49
C LYS A 127 -4.65 43.31 -17.65
#